data_AF-A0A6A6MK25-F1
#
_entry.id   AF-A0A6A6MK25-F1
#
_cell.length_a   1.000
_cell.length_b   1.000
_cell.length_c   1.000
_cell.angle_alpha   90.00
_cell.angle_beta   90.00
_cell.angle_gamma   90.00
#
_symmetry.space_group_name_H-M   'P 1'
#
loop_
_entity.id
_entity.type
_entity.pdbx_description
1 polymer ?
#
loop_
_entity_poly.entity_id
_entity_poly.type
_entity_poly.pdbx_seq_one_letter_code
_entity_poly.pdbx_strand_id
1 'polypeptide(L)'
;MFQSDHLCAEFHAVSRAIFGGPVYVSDKVGHHYFNLLRKLVLPDGTILRCQHYALPTRDCLFESPLFDGKTLLKIWNLNKYAGVVGVFNCQGAGWYPEEHKYKAYPQSYKSMSGVVSPHDIEWEQKDFTAVYRNTEQFTVYLHRSDNLHMVKAKDQTKITLQPSSFEIFTISPVLKHNKRAKFAPVGLENMFNSGGAVEFLDYGCKGSLRKDQGQGHREVLGIFN
;
A
#
# COMPACT_ATOMS: atom_id res chain seq x y z
N MET A 1 -3.31 14.78 -9.49
CA MET A 1 -2.18 15.70 -9.75
C MET A 1 -1.56 16.11 -8.42
N PHE A 2 -0.25 16.34 -8.36
CA PHE A 2 0.45 16.90 -7.19
C PHE A 2 1.77 17.56 -7.64
N GLN A 3 2.36 18.37 -6.75
CA GLN A 3 3.71 18.91 -6.92
C GLN A 3 4.69 18.07 -6.12
N SER A 4 5.77 17.60 -6.75
CA SER A 4 6.76 16.70 -6.18
C SER A 4 7.75 17.40 -5.24
N ASP A 5 7.92 18.71 -5.37
CA ASP A 5 8.75 19.57 -4.51
C ASP A 5 7.97 20.20 -3.34
N HIS A 6 6.67 19.91 -3.22
CA HIS A 6 5.83 20.44 -2.15
C HIS A 6 6.09 19.73 -0.81
N LEU A 7 5.89 20.44 0.31
CA LEU A 7 6.08 19.87 1.66
C LEU A 7 5.27 18.58 1.89
N CYS A 8 4.06 18.50 1.35
CA CYS A 8 3.17 17.34 1.44
C CYS A 8 3.28 16.38 0.22
N ALA A 9 4.34 16.49 -0.60
CA ALA A 9 4.46 15.75 -1.85
C ALA A 9 4.40 14.23 -1.65
N GLU A 10 5.13 13.69 -0.66
CA GLU A 10 5.12 12.25 -0.40
C GLU A 10 3.73 11.74 -0.03
N PHE A 11 2.98 12.49 0.78
CA PHE A 11 1.62 12.14 1.19
C PHE A 11 0.69 12.01 -0.03
N HIS A 12 0.80 12.93 -0.98
CA HIS A 12 0.05 12.86 -2.24
C HIS A 12 0.57 11.80 -3.19
N ALA A 13 1.89 11.57 -3.27
CA ALA A 13 2.49 10.54 -4.09
C ALA A 13 2.00 9.15 -3.69
N VAL A 14 2.02 8.83 -2.40
CA VAL A 14 1.61 7.52 -1.88
C VAL A 14 0.16 7.21 -2.15
N SER A 15 -0.74 8.17 -1.90
CA SER A 15 -2.16 7.97 -2.22
C SER A 15 -2.38 7.68 -3.71
N ARG A 16 -1.50 8.14 -4.61
CA ARG A 16 -1.60 7.92 -6.06
C ARG A 16 -1.01 6.57 -6.45
N ALA A 17 0.06 6.13 -5.78
CA ALA A 17 0.61 4.78 -5.92
C ALA A 17 -0.43 3.71 -5.60
N ILE A 18 -1.27 3.94 -4.58
CA ILE A 18 -2.28 2.99 -4.09
C ILE A 18 -3.62 3.13 -4.85
N PHE A 19 -3.90 4.28 -5.48
CA PHE A 19 -5.19 4.54 -6.12
C PHE A 19 -5.53 3.60 -7.29
N GLY A 20 -4.51 3.10 -8.01
CA GLY A 20 -4.67 2.28 -9.22
C GLY A 20 -4.90 3.09 -10.52
N GLY A 21 -4.89 4.42 -10.42
CA GLY A 21 -5.08 5.32 -11.56
C GLY A 21 -3.76 5.90 -12.13
N PRO A 22 -3.86 6.81 -13.10
CA PRO A 22 -2.70 7.54 -13.62
C PRO A 22 -2.10 8.50 -12.58
N VAL A 23 -0.79 8.72 -12.68
CA VAL A 23 -0.05 9.68 -11.86
C VAL A 23 0.22 10.93 -12.69
N TYR A 24 -0.26 12.08 -12.20
CA TYR A 24 -0.01 13.38 -12.83
C TYR A 24 0.81 14.26 -11.89
N VAL A 25 1.86 14.88 -12.41
CA VAL A 25 2.75 15.80 -11.69
C VAL A 25 2.66 17.18 -12.34
N SER A 26 2.59 18.23 -11.53
CA SER A 26 2.42 19.62 -11.98
C SER A 26 3.50 20.53 -11.42
N ASP A 27 4.74 20.07 -11.47
CA ASP A 27 5.88 20.83 -11.00
C ASP A 27 6.18 21.99 -11.95
N LYS A 28 6.85 23.00 -11.42
CA LYS A 28 7.50 24.00 -12.26
C LYS A 28 8.66 23.34 -13.01
N VAL A 29 8.91 23.79 -14.24
CA VAL A 29 10.04 23.32 -15.04
C VAL A 29 11.33 23.51 -14.25
N GLY A 30 12.13 22.44 -14.14
CA GLY A 30 13.39 22.44 -13.38
C GLY A 30 13.26 22.19 -11.87
N HIS A 31 12.03 22.08 -11.34
CA HIS A 31 11.76 21.84 -9.92
C HIS A 31 11.25 20.43 -9.62
N HIS A 32 11.53 19.46 -10.49
CA HIS A 32 11.14 18.07 -10.26
C HIS A 32 11.97 17.43 -9.14
N TYR A 33 11.30 16.87 -8.14
CA TYR A 33 11.96 16.09 -7.10
C TYR A 33 12.07 14.61 -7.52
N PHE A 34 13.12 14.30 -8.29
CA PHE A 34 13.31 12.98 -8.89
C PHE A 34 13.40 11.83 -7.88
N ASN A 35 13.90 12.07 -6.66
CA ASN A 35 13.97 11.03 -5.63
C ASN A 35 12.58 10.51 -5.25
N LEU A 36 11.57 11.39 -5.20
CA LEU A 36 10.20 10.99 -4.97
C LEU A 36 9.59 10.31 -6.20
N LEU A 37 9.83 10.86 -7.39
CA LEU A 37 9.28 10.30 -8.63
C LEU A 37 9.78 8.88 -8.91
N ARG A 38 11.04 8.57 -8.56
CA ARG A 38 11.61 7.21 -8.67
C ARG A 38 10.96 6.18 -7.75
N LYS A 39 10.20 6.60 -6.72
CA LYS A 39 9.37 5.69 -5.90
C LYS A 39 8.03 5.35 -6.54
N LEU A 40 7.65 6.05 -7.62
CA LEU A 40 6.39 5.91 -8.35
C LEU A 40 6.58 5.30 -9.74
N VAL A 41 7.64 5.69 -10.43
CA VAL A 41 7.90 5.39 -11.84
C VAL A 41 9.14 4.52 -11.96
N LEU A 42 9.02 3.42 -12.71
CA LEU A 42 10.12 2.52 -13.04
C LEU A 42 11.08 3.16 -14.04
N PRO A 43 12.32 2.64 -14.18
CA PRO A 43 13.30 3.18 -15.13
C PRO A 43 12.84 3.21 -16.60
N ASP A 44 11.90 2.33 -16.97
CA ASP A 44 11.29 2.26 -18.30
C ASP A 44 10.12 3.24 -18.51
N GLY A 45 9.81 4.07 -17.51
CA GLY A 45 8.73 5.05 -17.53
C GLY A 45 7.35 4.50 -17.18
N THR A 46 7.23 3.20 -16.91
CA THR A 46 5.97 2.59 -16.46
C THR A 46 5.74 2.79 -14.96
N ILE A 47 4.51 2.54 -14.50
CA ILE A 47 4.12 2.66 -13.10
C ILE A 47 3.53 1.35 -12.58
N LEU A 48 3.79 1.04 -11.31
CA LEU A 48 3.26 -0.13 -10.63
C LEU A 48 1.80 0.13 -10.21
N ARG A 49 0.86 -0.10 -11.14
CA ARG A 49 -0.57 0.12 -10.86
C ARG A 49 -1.19 -1.04 -10.11
N CYS A 50 -1.94 -0.70 -9.06
CA CYS A 50 -2.88 -1.63 -8.46
C CYS A 50 -3.95 -2.07 -9.48
N GLN A 51 -4.55 -3.23 -9.25
CA GLN A 51 -5.47 -3.93 -10.14
C GLN A 51 -6.95 -3.57 -9.90
N HIS A 52 -7.25 -2.82 -8.84
CA HIS A 52 -8.57 -2.29 -8.52
C HIS A 52 -8.48 -0.77 -8.28
N TYR A 53 -9.59 -0.13 -7.95
CA TYR A 53 -9.60 1.25 -7.48
C TYR A 53 -9.50 1.28 -5.95
N ALA A 54 -8.83 2.29 -5.40
CA ALA A 54 -8.71 2.39 -3.96
C ALA A 54 -10.07 2.64 -3.29
N LEU A 55 -10.36 1.84 -2.26
CA LEU A 55 -11.55 1.96 -1.44
C LEU A 55 -11.15 2.16 0.02
N PRO A 56 -11.92 2.92 0.82
CA PRO A 56 -11.71 2.96 2.26
C PRO A 56 -11.95 1.58 2.88
N THR A 57 -11.23 1.28 3.97
CA THR A 57 -11.52 0.08 4.76
C THR A 57 -12.86 0.25 5.50
N ARG A 58 -13.49 -0.87 5.85
CA ARG A 58 -14.85 -0.87 6.42
C ARG A 58 -14.95 -0.08 7.73
N ASP A 59 -13.91 -0.09 8.54
CA ASP A 59 -13.87 0.57 9.84
C ASP A 59 -13.72 2.09 9.76
N CYS A 60 -13.28 2.66 8.63
CA CYS A 60 -13.22 4.12 8.44
C CYS A 60 -14.23 4.65 7.42
N LEU A 61 -15.05 3.79 6.78
CA LEU A 61 -15.96 4.16 5.70
C LEU A 61 -16.98 5.24 6.09
N PHE A 62 -17.47 5.21 7.33
CA PHE A 62 -18.49 6.13 7.84
C PHE A 62 -17.99 7.11 8.92
N GLU A 63 -16.68 7.13 9.15
CA GLU A 63 -16.05 8.00 10.14
C GLU A 63 -15.41 9.22 9.47
N SER A 64 -15.11 10.27 10.26
CA SER A 64 -14.50 11.49 9.74
C SER A 64 -12.98 11.50 9.98
N PRO A 65 -12.14 11.15 8.98
CA PRO A 65 -10.69 11.09 9.16
C PRO A 65 -10.03 12.47 9.29
N LEU A 66 -10.81 13.56 9.16
CA LEU A 66 -10.31 14.93 9.16
C LEU A 66 -10.45 15.62 10.52
N PHE A 67 -11.50 15.29 11.29
CA PHE A 67 -11.90 16.13 12.43
C PHE A 67 -12.33 15.38 13.69
N ASP A 68 -12.51 14.06 13.66
CA ASP A 68 -13.01 13.33 14.84
C ASP A 68 -11.94 13.07 15.91
N GLY A 69 -10.66 13.34 15.62
CA GLY A 69 -9.54 13.12 16.52
C GLY A 69 -9.28 11.66 16.89
N LYS A 70 -9.90 10.69 16.20
CA LYS A 70 -9.79 9.25 16.49
C LYS A 70 -9.53 8.39 15.25
N THR A 71 -9.95 8.81 14.07
CA THR A 71 -9.93 7.98 12.86
C THR A 71 -8.72 8.30 11.97
N LEU A 72 -8.01 7.24 11.59
CA LEU A 72 -7.04 7.26 10.48
C LEU A 72 -7.77 6.94 9.18
N LEU A 73 -7.46 7.65 8.09
CA LEU A 73 -7.94 7.24 6.77
C LEU A 73 -7.15 6.00 6.34
N LYS A 74 -7.84 4.89 6.17
CA LYS A 74 -7.26 3.66 5.62
C LYS A 74 -7.89 3.38 4.27
N ILE A 75 -7.06 3.26 3.24
CA ILE A 75 -7.49 2.87 1.91
C ILE A 75 -6.76 1.60 1.50
N TRP A 76 -7.46 0.69 0.83
CA TRP A 76 -6.89 -0.57 0.39
C TRP A 76 -7.04 -0.74 -1.12
N ASN A 77 -6.16 -1.56 -1.70
CA ASN A 77 -6.20 -1.97 -3.09
C ASN A 77 -5.50 -3.35 -3.26
N LEU A 78 -5.55 -3.90 -4.47
CA LEU A 78 -5.02 -5.22 -4.83
C LEU A 78 -3.90 -5.10 -5.85
N ASN A 79 -2.87 -5.91 -5.67
CA ASN A 79 -1.90 -6.29 -6.70
C ASN A 79 -2.17 -7.74 -7.13
N LYS A 80 -1.43 -8.25 -8.12
CA LYS A 80 -1.65 -9.61 -8.66
C LYS A 80 -1.52 -10.70 -7.59
N TYR A 81 -0.56 -10.54 -6.67
CA TYR A 81 -0.21 -11.56 -5.67
C TYR A 81 -0.18 -11.03 -4.23
N ALA A 82 -0.57 -9.77 -4.01
CA ALA A 82 -0.54 -9.12 -2.70
C ALA A 82 -1.67 -8.09 -2.62
N GLY A 83 -2.01 -7.66 -1.41
CA GLY A 83 -2.83 -6.48 -1.19
C GLY A 83 -1.98 -5.34 -0.63
N VAL A 84 -2.50 -4.13 -0.72
CA VAL A 84 -1.85 -2.94 -0.19
C VAL A 84 -2.85 -2.12 0.61
N VAL A 85 -2.43 -1.62 1.77
CA VAL A 85 -3.20 -0.69 2.61
C VAL A 85 -2.37 0.55 2.85
N GLY A 86 -2.88 1.71 2.46
CA GLY A 86 -2.33 3.01 2.82
C GLY A 86 -3.06 3.57 4.03
N VAL A 87 -2.32 3.94 5.06
CA VAL A 87 -2.86 4.54 6.29
C VAL A 87 -2.36 5.97 6.41
N PHE A 88 -3.27 6.91 6.59
CA PHE A 88 -2.99 8.34 6.55
C PHE A 88 -3.56 9.05 7.78
N ASN A 89 -2.73 9.86 8.43
CA ASN A 89 -3.20 10.80 9.44
C ASN A 89 -3.59 12.12 8.76
N CYS A 90 -4.88 12.26 8.46
CA CYS A 90 -5.47 13.43 7.79
C CYS A 90 -6.06 14.45 8.77
N GLN A 91 -5.87 14.27 10.09
CA GLN A 91 -6.52 15.09 11.10
C GLN A 91 -6.05 16.55 11.04
N GLY A 92 -6.99 17.47 11.20
CA GLY A 92 -6.71 18.90 11.37
C GLY A 92 -6.63 19.72 10.09
N ALA A 93 -6.81 19.15 8.90
CA ALA A 93 -6.93 19.93 7.67
C ALA A 93 -8.03 19.38 6.76
N GLY A 94 -8.94 20.25 6.33
CA GLY A 94 -9.98 19.85 5.38
C GLY A 94 -10.69 21.02 4.72
N TRP A 95 -11.37 20.70 3.62
CA TRP A 95 -12.25 21.62 2.92
C TRP A 95 -13.60 21.70 3.65
N TYR A 96 -14.09 22.92 3.91
CA TYR A 96 -15.43 23.15 4.44
C TYR A 96 -16.33 23.62 3.30
N PRO A 97 -17.24 22.76 2.80
CA PRO A 97 -18.09 23.09 1.67
C PRO A 97 -18.96 24.31 1.91
N GLU A 98 -19.56 24.43 3.09
CA GLU A 98 -20.46 25.55 3.43
C GLU A 98 -19.76 26.91 3.40
N GLU A 99 -18.47 26.94 3.75
CA GLU A 99 -17.69 28.17 3.85
C GLU A 99 -16.74 28.37 2.66
N HIS A 100 -16.75 27.46 1.69
CA HIS A 100 -15.90 27.48 0.48
C HIS A 100 -14.42 27.77 0.81
N LYS A 101 -13.91 27.20 1.91
CA LYS A 101 -12.53 27.43 2.34
C LYS A 101 -11.90 26.20 3.00
N TYR A 102 -10.59 26.11 2.88
CA TYR A 102 -9.81 25.20 3.69
C TYR A 102 -9.69 25.75 5.11
N LYS A 103 -9.99 24.90 6.09
CA LYS A 103 -9.69 25.20 7.49
C LYS A 103 -8.63 24.24 7.98
N ALA A 104 -7.69 24.81 8.73
CA ALA A 104 -6.76 24.04 9.54
C ALA A 104 -7.12 24.26 11.01
N TYR A 105 -7.17 23.18 11.77
CA TYR A 105 -7.37 23.21 13.22
C TYR A 105 -6.08 22.71 13.87
N PRO A 106 -5.15 23.62 14.25
CA PRO A 106 -3.88 23.24 14.86
C PRO A 106 -4.05 22.32 16.08
N GLN A 107 -5.16 22.46 16.82
CA GLN A 107 -5.47 21.62 17.98
C GLN A 107 -5.70 20.15 17.63
N SER A 108 -6.03 19.86 16.36
CA SER A 108 -6.28 18.52 15.83
C SER A 108 -5.04 17.89 15.18
N TYR A 109 -3.93 18.61 15.07
CA TYR A 109 -2.63 18.06 14.62
C TYR A 109 -1.98 17.26 15.75
N LYS A 110 -2.53 16.08 16.00
CA LYS A 110 -2.03 15.14 17.02
C LYS A 110 -1.60 13.82 16.39
N SER A 111 -0.68 13.14 17.07
CA SER A 111 -0.33 11.77 16.70
C SER A 111 -1.53 10.85 16.89
N MET A 112 -1.77 9.99 15.92
CA MET A 112 -2.91 9.09 15.89
C MET A 112 -2.43 7.64 15.86
N SER A 113 -3.06 6.78 16.65
CA SER A 113 -2.77 5.35 16.65
C SER A 113 -3.93 4.57 16.03
N GLY A 114 -3.61 3.49 15.34
CA GLY A 114 -4.60 2.61 14.74
C GLY A 114 -4.03 1.21 14.53
N VAL A 115 -4.81 0.39 13.84
CA VAL A 115 -4.45 -0.98 13.51
C VAL A 115 -4.75 -1.28 12.06
N VAL A 116 -3.93 -2.16 11.48
CA VAL A 116 -4.13 -2.73 10.15
C VAL A 116 -4.17 -4.24 10.28
N SER A 117 -5.09 -4.88 9.57
CA SER A 117 -5.19 -6.33 9.49
C SER A 117 -5.20 -6.79 8.02
N PRO A 118 -4.74 -8.01 7.70
CA PRO A 118 -4.97 -8.61 6.39
C PRO A 118 -6.46 -8.65 5.97
N HIS A 119 -7.39 -8.60 6.93
CA HIS A 119 -8.83 -8.54 6.67
C HIS A 119 -9.35 -7.15 6.28
N ASP A 120 -8.51 -6.10 6.37
CA ASP A 120 -8.87 -4.77 5.88
C ASP A 120 -8.94 -4.73 4.33
N ILE A 121 -8.39 -5.74 3.67
CA ILE A 121 -8.42 -5.93 2.21
C ILE A 121 -9.58 -6.83 1.83
N GLU A 122 -10.43 -6.39 0.90
CA GLU A 122 -11.50 -7.21 0.32
C GLU A 122 -10.94 -8.06 -0.83
N TRP A 123 -10.26 -9.15 -0.48
CA TRP A 123 -9.55 -10.04 -1.42
C TRP A 123 -10.43 -10.58 -2.55
N GLU A 124 -11.73 -10.72 -2.31
CA GLU A 124 -12.71 -11.27 -3.24
C GLU A 124 -13.17 -10.29 -4.33
N GLN A 125 -12.73 -9.03 -4.28
CA GLN A 125 -13.06 -8.02 -5.31
C GLN A 125 -12.39 -8.32 -6.66
N LYS A 126 -11.45 -9.27 -6.71
CA LYS A 126 -10.89 -9.84 -7.94
C LYS A 126 -10.73 -11.36 -7.81
N ASP A 127 -11.08 -12.08 -8.86
CA ASP A 127 -11.04 -13.55 -8.87
C ASP A 127 -9.64 -14.12 -8.55
N PHE A 128 -8.58 -13.49 -9.07
CA PHE A 128 -7.20 -13.95 -8.88
C PHE A 128 -6.66 -13.72 -7.46
N THR A 129 -7.27 -12.82 -6.67
CA THR A 129 -6.91 -12.57 -5.27
C THR A 129 -7.85 -13.23 -4.27
N ALA A 130 -9.05 -13.67 -4.70
CA ALA A 130 -10.05 -14.28 -3.82
C ALA A 130 -9.50 -15.50 -3.06
N VAL A 131 -8.57 -16.24 -3.67
CA VAL A 131 -7.87 -17.38 -3.03
C VAL A 131 -7.15 -16.99 -1.73
N TYR A 132 -6.70 -15.74 -1.61
CA TYR A 132 -5.94 -15.28 -0.45
C TYR A 132 -6.81 -15.01 0.78
N ARG A 133 -8.14 -14.85 0.63
CA ARG A 133 -9.06 -14.65 1.77
C ARG A 133 -8.87 -15.69 2.88
N ASN A 134 -8.65 -16.94 2.50
CA ASN A 134 -8.56 -18.08 3.41
C ASN A 134 -7.11 -18.41 3.80
N THR A 135 -6.16 -17.52 3.51
CA THR A 135 -4.76 -17.72 3.89
C THR A 135 -4.59 -17.58 5.40
N GLU A 136 -3.87 -18.52 6.02
CA GLU A 136 -3.66 -18.51 7.48
C GLU A 136 -2.58 -17.51 7.94
N GLN A 137 -1.58 -17.27 7.09
CA GLN A 137 -0.39 -16.48 7.41
C GLN A 137 -0.06 -15.50 6.29
N PHE A 138 0.21 -14.27 6.67
CA PHE A 138 0.64 -13.20 5.77
C PHE A 138 1.96 -12.63 6.25
N THR A 139 2.72 -12.03 5.34
CA THR A 139 3.73 -11.06 5.69
C THR A 139 3.20 -9.66 5.50
N VAL A 140 3.59 -8.76 6.39
CA VAL A 140 3.25 -7.34 6.36
C VAL A 140 4.55 -6.57 6.25
N TYR A 141 4.75 -5.91 5.12
CA TYR A 141 5.87 -5.00 4.89
C TYR A 141 5.41 -3.56 5.08
N LEU A 142 6.06 -2.84 5.99
CA LEU A 142 5.85 -1.43 6.28
C LEU A 142 6.91 -0.63 5.52
N HIS A 143 6.49 0.08 4.48
CA HIS A 143 7.42 0.75 3.57
C HIS A 143 8.22 1.87 4.22
N ARG A 144 7.60 2.75 5.02
CA ARG A 144 8.33 3.86 5.67
C ARG A 144 9.19 3.38 6.83
N SER A 145 8.68 2.43 7.61
CA SER A 145 9.39 1.89 8.75
C SER A 145 10.48 0.88 8.36
N ASP A 146 10.52 0.50 7.08
CA ASP A 146 11.38 -0.54 6.51
C ASP A 146 11.40 -1.82 7.36
N ASN A 147 10.20 -2.34 7.62
CA ASN A 147 10.01 -3.47 8.54
C ASN A 147 9.13 -4.54 7.89
N LEU A 148 9.59 -5.79 7.93
CA LEU A 148 8.86 -6.96 7.46
C LEU A 148 8.64 -7.92 8.63
N HIS A 149 7.39 -8.30 8.86
CA HIS A 149 7.06 -9.32 9.85
C HIS A 149 5.91 -10.21 9.38
N MET A 150 5.85 -11.42 9.93
CA MET A 150 4.80 -12.38 9.66
C MET A 150 3.67 -12.26 10.68
N VAL A 151 2.43 -12.35 10.22
CA VAL A 151 1.22 -12.26 11.02
C VAL A 151 0.26 -13.40 10.66
N LYS A 152 -0.61 -13.80 11.59
CA LYS A 152 -1.76 -14.64 11.26
C LYS A 152 -2.84 -13.78 10.63
N ALA A 153 -3.77 -14.41 9.91
CA ALA A 153 -4.85 -13.71 9.22
C ALA A 153 -5.64 -12.74 10.10
N LYS A 154 -5.91 -13.12 11.37
CA LYS A 154 -6.70 -12.33 12.32
C LYS A 154 -5.88 -11.37 13.18
N ASP A 155 -4.56 -11.39 13.05
CA ASP A 155 -3.71 -10.51 13.83
C ASP A 155 -3.86 -9.06 13.32
N GLN A 156 -3.49 -8.13 14.20
CA GLN A 156 -3.55 -6.69 13.95
C GLN A 156 -2.17 -6.09 14.18
N THR A 157 -1.65 -5.40 13.17
CA THR A 157 -0.41 -4.63 13.26
C THR A 157 -0.75 -3.23 13.74
N LYS A 158 -0.21 -2.84 14.90
CA LYS A 158 -0.39 -1.49 15.46
C LYS A 158 0.49 -0.49 14.73
N ILE A 159 -0.02 0.73 14.56
CA ILE A 159 0.73 1.84 13.99
C ILE A 159 0.40 3.14 14.73
N THR A 160 1.39 4.02 14.83
CA THR A 160 1.21 5.40 15.32
C THR A 160 1.79 6.35 14.29
N LEU A 161 0.97 7.27 13.82
CA LEU A 161 1.31 8.24 12.78
C LEU A 161 1.33 9.66 13.36
N GLN A 162 2.36 10.42 13.00
CA GLN A 162 2.42 11.85 13.27
C GLN A 162 1.41 12.61 12.40
N PRO A 163 1.07 13.86 12.73
CA PRO A 163 0.20 14.68 11.89
C PRO A 163 0.75 14.77 10.47
N SER A 164 -0.14 14.67 9.46
CA SER A 164 0.25 14.71 8.04
C SER A 164 1.28 13.65 7.62
N SER A 165 1.36 12.53 8.35
CA SER A 165 2.19 11.37 7.99
C SER A 165 1.32 10.19 7.55
N PHE A 166 1.99 9.18 6.99
CA PHE A 166 1.35 7.98 6.45
C PHE A 166 2.24 6.75 6.67
N GLU A 167 1.69 5.57 6.44
CA GLU A 167 2.43 4.31 6.26
C GLU A 167 1.76 3.48 5.15
N ILE A 168 2.55 2.66 4.46
CA ILE A 168 2.06 1.71 3.45
C ILE A 168 2.34 0.30 3.95
N PHE A 169 1.30 -0.52 3.95
CA PHE A 169 1.35 -1.93 4.30
C PHE A 169 1.22 -2.74 3.01
N THR A 170 2.29 -3.39 2.57
CA THR A 170 2.18 -4.44 1.55
C THR A 170 1.92 -5.75 2.28
N ILE A 171 0.74 -6.34 2.04
CA ILE A 171 0.28 -7.57 2.69
C ILE A 171 0.33 -8.69 1.66
N SER A 172 1.24 -9.63 1.87
CA SER A 172 1.47 -10.76 0.97
C SER A 172 1.14 -12.08 1.66
N PRO A 173 0.44 -13.02 1.00
CA PRO A 173 0.22 -14.35 1.53
C PRO A 173 1.56 -15.09 1.71
N VAL A 174 1.68 -15.89 2.78
CA VAL A 174 2.81 -16.81 2.97
C VAL A 174 2.51 -18.11 2.24
N LEU A 175 3.29 -18.38 1.21
CA LEU A 175 3.13 -19.50 0.30
C LEU A 175 4.09 -20.63 0.69
N LYS A 176 3.59 -21.88 0.64
CA LYS A 176 4.41 -23.07 0.88
C LYS A 176 5.09 -23.47 -0.42
N HIS A 177 6.42 -23.46 -0.45
CA HIS A 177 7.18 -23.98 -1.57
C HIS A 177 7.37 -25.50 -1.46
N ASN A 178 7.72 -25.98 -0.26
CA ASN A 178 7.80 -27.41 0.06
C ASN A 178 7.50 -27.65 1.55
N LYS A 179 7.73 -28.86 2.06
CA LYS A 179 7.46 -29.21 3.47
C LYS A 179 8.28 -28.39 4.49
N ARG A 180 9.37 -27.75 4.06
CA ARG A 180 10.35 -27.07 4.93
C ARG A 180 10.49 -25.57 4.64
N ALA A 181 10.12 -25.11 3.45
CA ALA A 181 10.33 -23.73 3.02
C ALA A 181 9.00 -23.02 2.74
N LYS A 182 8.89 -21.81 3.28
CA LYS A 182 7.83 -20.84 2.99
C LYS A 182 8.44 -19.55 2.45
N PHE A 183 7.68 -18.85 1.62
CA PHE A 183 8.09 -17.55 1.10
C PHE A 183 6.88 -16.63 0.95
N ALA A 184 7.13 -15.32 0.84
CA ALA A 184 6.09 -14.35 0.53
C ALA A 184 6.63 -13.31 -0.47
N PRO A 185 5.94 -13.06 -1.58
CA PRO A 185 6.35 -12.07 -2.57
C PRO A 185 5.99 -10.63 -2.14
N VAL A 186 6.98 -9.88 -1.68
CA VAL A 186 6.77 -8.48 -1.26
C VAL A 186 6.99 -7.48 -2.40
N GLY A 187 7.89 -7.79 -3.35
CA GLY A 187 8.18 -6.97 -4.53
C GLY A 187 9.36 -6.01 -4.33
N LEU A 188 9.32 -4.84 -4.98
CA LEU A 188 10.40 -3.84 -4.95
C LEU A 188 10.23 -2.88 -3.78
N GLU A 189 11.03 -3.07 -2.72
CA GLU A 189 10.96 -2.29 -1.47
C GLU A 189 11.14 -0.78 -1.66
N ASN A 190 11.89 -0.36 -2.69
CA ASN A 190 12.13 1.04 -3.00
C ASN A 190 10.93 1.73 -3.68
N MET A 191 9.87 0.99 -4.01
CA MET A 191 8.67 1.50 -4.66
C MET A 191 7.52 1.62 -3.65
N PHE A 192 6.71 2.67 -3.77
CA PHE A 192 5.55 2.86 -2.88
C PHE A 192 4.51 1.73 -3.02
N ASN A 193 4.30 1.23 -4.24
CA ASN A 193 3.49 0.03 -4.47
C ASN A 193 4.40 -1.19 -4.71
N SER A 194 5.14 -1.59 -3.67
CA SER A 194 6.13 -2.67 -3.73
C SER A 194 5.57 -3.96 -4.34
N GLY A 195 4.43 -4.44 -3.83
CA GLY A 195 3.78 -5.67 -4.32
C GLY A 195 3.26 -5.59 -5.75
N GLY A 196 3.14 -4.38 -6.32
CA GLY A 196 2.79 -4.17 -7.72
C GLY A 196 3.91 -4.56 -8.69
N ALA A 197 5.15 -4.74 -8.20
CA ALA A 197 6.27 -5.21 -9.02
C ALA A 197 6.26 -6.73 -9.28
N VAL A 198 5.45 -7.48 -8.53
CA VAL A 198 5.36 -8.94 -8.68
C VAL A 198 4.42 -9.27 -9.83
N GLU A 199 5.01 -9.49 -11.00
CA GLU A 199 4.25 -9.69 -12.25
C GLU A 199 3.88 -11.15 -12.51
N PHE A 200 4.68 -12.08 -11.99
CA PHE A 200 4.55 -13.52 -12.21
C PHE A 200 5.10 -14.30 -11.01
N LEU A 201 4.47 -15.44 -10.69
CA LEU A 201 4.98 -16.40 -9.72
C LEU A 201 4.87 -17.81 -10.29
N ASP A 202 6.00 -18.50 -10.37
CA ASP A 202 6.07 -19.94 -10.64
C ASP A 202 6.86 -20.62 -9.54
N TYR A 203 6.16 -21.39 -8.72
CA TYR A 203 6.77 -22.18 -7.67
C TYR A 203 6.07 -23.53 -7.62
N GLY A 204 6.83 -24.55 -8.03
CA GLY A 204 6.32 -25.90 -8.18
C GLY A 204 5.87 -26.54 -6.87
N CYS A 205 4.58 -26.49 -6.58
CA CYS A 205 3.94 -27.63 -5.93
C CYS A 205 3.83 -28.72 -6.99
N LYS A 206 4.44 -29.89 -6.79
CA LYS A 206 4.20 -31.07 -7.63
C LYS A 206 2.69 -31.35 -7.66
N GLY A 207 2.00 -30.86 -8.70
CA GLY A 207 0.55 -30.93 -8.79
C GLY A 207 -0.17 -29.79 -9.52
N SER A 208 0.39 -29.14 -10.55
CA SER A 208 -0.34 -28.80 -11.79
C SER A 208 0.57 -28.09 -12.79
N LEU A 209 0.43 -28.48 -14.05
CA LEU A 209 1.12 -27.91 -15.21
C LEU A 209 0.57 -26.51 -15.52
N ARG A 210 1.44 -25.54 -15.87
CA ARG A 210 1.28 -24.70 -17.07
C ARG A 210 2.55 -23.90 -17.42
N LYS A 211 2.62 -23.54 -18.70
CA LYS A 211 3.77 -23.18 -19.52
C LYS A 211 4.11 -21.67 -19.54
N ASP A 212 5.42 -21.45 -19.68
CA ASP A 212 6.15 -20.49 -20.52
C ASP A 212 6.34 -19.00 -20.15
N GLN A 213 7.64 -18.70 -20.01
CA GLN A 213 8.49 -17.59 -20.49
C GLN A 213 8.17 -16.13 -20.13
N GLY A 214 9.00 -15.59 -19.22
CA GLY A 214 9.31 -14.17 -19.11
C GLY A 214 10.56 -13.95 -18.26
N GLN A 215 11.60 -13.34 -18.83
CA GLN A 215 12.81 -12.95 -18.11
C GLN A 215 12.50 -11.79 -17.15
N GLY A 216 12.46 -12.06 -15.85
CA GLY A 216 12.28 -11.06 -14.79
C GLY A 216 13.57 -10.77 -14.03
N HIS A 217 13.85 -9.48 -13.81
CA HIS A 217 14.94 -9.00 -12.96
C HIS A 217 14.79 -9.47 -11.50
N ARG A 218 15.95 -9.60 -10.83
CA ARG A 218 16.15 -10.20 -9.51
C ARG A 218 15.08 -9.78 -8.48
N GLU A 219 14.34 -10.77 -7.98
CA GLU A 219 13.38 -10.64 -6.89
C GLU A 219 14.05 -10.75 -5.52
N VAL A 220 13.57 -9.98 -4.55
CA VAL A 220 13.80 -10.26 -3.13
C VAL A 220 12.78 -11.32 -2.71
N LEU A 221 13.21 -12.58 -2.66
CA LEU A 221 12.47 -13.60 -1.92
C LEU A 221 12.69 -13.38 -0.42
N GLY A 222 11.62 -13.02 0.29
CA GLY A 222 11.57 -13.22 1.73
C GLY A 222 11.49 -14.72 2.01
N ILE A 223 12.65 -15.37 2.20
CA ILE A 223 12.72 -16.79 2.61
C ILE A 223 12.59 -16.83 4.13
N PHE A 224 11.57 -17.51 4.64
CA PHE A 224 11.37 -17.73 6.07
C PHE A 224 11.59 -19.21 6.39
N ASN A 225 12.51 -19.50 7.32
CA ASN A 225 12.78 -20.84 7.85
C ASN A 225 11.81 -21.19 8.99
#